data_AF-M6ZUD1-F1
#
_entry.id   AF-M6ZUD1-F1
#
_cell.length_a   1.000
_cell.length_b   1.000
_cell.length_c   1.000
_cell.angle_alpha   90.00
_cell.angle_beta   90.00
_cell.angle_gamma   90.00
#
_symmetry.space_group_name_H-M   'P 1'
#
loop_
_entity.id
_entity.type
_entity.pdbx_description
1 polymer ?
#
loop_
_entity_poly.entity_id
_entity_poly.type
_entity_poly.pdbx_seq_one_letter_code
_entity_poly.pdbx_strand_id
1 'polypeptide(L)'
;MKRKFLFFLLVIISYFLLGIGLYNALNSGKIWFVYPSTSQYPIRGIDVSNHQGKIDWTLVPKSEISFVYIKATEGRDFKDKSFHLNWKKAKANGFFVGAYHFFTLCKSGKEQAENFISTVPKEIDSLPPVVDLEFLGNCKERSSMKDVSN
;
A
#
# COMPACT_ATOMS: atom_id res chain seq x y z
N MET A 1 8.30 -35.77 41.36
CA MET A 1 8.08 -34.31 41.25
C MET A 1 8.79 -33.66 40.06
N LYS A 2 10.11 -33.84 39.86
CA LYS A 2 10.89 -33.17 38.79
C LYS A 2 10.37 -33.38 37.35
N ARG A 3 9.91 -34.59 37.00
CA ARG A 3 9.37 -34.91 35.66
C ARG A 3 8.07 -34.16 35.32
N LYS A 4 7.16 -34.04 36.29
CA LYS A 4 5.91 -33.28 36.13
C LYS A 4 6.21 -31.78 36.00
N PHE A 5 7.12 -31.26 36.81
CA PHE A 5 7.59 -29.87 36.72
C PHE A 5 8.22 -29.56 35.36
N LEU A 6 9.10 -30.42 34.86
CA LEU A 6 9.71 -30.27 33.53
C LEU A 6 8.66 -30.28 32.42
N PHE A 7 7.67 -31.17 32.51
CA PHE A 7 6.55 -31.19 31.56
C PHE A 7 5.75 -29.87 31.58
N PHE A 8 5.40 -29.37 32.76
CA PHE A 8 4.72 -28.07 32.89
C PHE A 8 5.56 -26.92 32.32
N LEU A 9 6.87 -26.91 32.56
CA LEU A 9 7.78 -25.90 32.02
C LEU A 9 7.83 -25.95 30.49
N LEU A 10 7.91 -27.15 29.89
CA LEU A 10 7.90 -27.32 28.44
C LEU A 10 6.59 -26.85 27.81
N VAL A 11 5.46 -27.10 28.48
CA VAL A 11 4.14 -26.62 28.03
C VAL A 11 4.10 -25.07 28.04
N ILE A 12 4.59 -24.44 29.11
CA ILE A 12 4.65 -22.96 29.20
C ILE A 12 5.53 -22.38 28.11
N ILE A 13 6.73 -22.96 27.89
CA ILE A 13 7.65 -22.53 26.83
C ILE A 13 7.00 -22.68 25.45
N SER A 14 6.29 -23.79 25.20
CA SER A 14 5.57 -24.02 23.95
C SER A 14 4.53 -22.93 23.69
N TYR A 15 3.67 -22.62 24.68
CA TYR A 15 2.69 -21.53 24.55
C TYR A 15 3.33 -20.16 24.35
N PHE A 16 4.45 -19.89 25.01
CA PHE A 16 5.18 -18.64 24.85
C PHE A 16 5.77 -18.50 23.43
N LEU A 17 6.38 -19.57 22.89
CA LEU A 17 6.87 -19.59 21.52
C LEU A 17 5.74 -19.47 20.49
N LEU A 18 4.60 -20.11 20.74
CA LEU A 18 3.37 -19.97 19.94
C LEU A 18 2.87 -18.51 19.95
N GLY A 19 2.85 -17.87 21.12
CA GLY A 19 2.47 -16.47 21.28
C GLY A 19 3.41 -15.53 20.52
N ILE A 20 4.72 -15.74 20.60
CA ILE A 20 5.71 -14.99 19.81
C ILE A 20 5.50 -15.21 18.32
N GLY A 21 5.29 -16.46 17.88
CA GLY A 21 5.03 -16.78 16.49
C GLY A 21 3.78 -16.09 15.95
N LEU A 22 2.69 -16.13 16.71
CA LEU A 22 1.43 -15.47 16.36
C LEU A 22 1.57 -13.94 16.35
N TYR A 23 2.23 -13.36 17.36
CA TYR A 23 2.52 -11.92 17.40
C TYR A 23 3.30 -11.47 16.16
N ASN A 24 4.35 -12.20 15.79
CA ASN A 24 5.12 -11.91 14.58
C ASN A 24 4.28 -12.07 13.31
N ALA A 25 3.42 -13.09 13.24
CA ALA A 25 2.54 -13.31 12.09
C ALA A 25 1.50 -12.19 11.91
N LEU A 26 0.91 -11.71 13.02
CA LEU A 26 0.00 -10.56 13.02
C LEU A 26 0.74 -9.26 12.67
N ASN A 27 1.90 -9.00 13.29
CA ASN A 27 2.66 -7.76 13.10
C ASN A 27 3.31 -7.67 11.71
N SER A 28 3.63 -8.80 11.08
CA SER A 28 4.13 -8.85 9.69
C SER A 28 3.01 -8.89 8.63
N GLY A 29 1.74 -8.83 9.03
CA GLY A 29 0.60 -8.86 8.11
C GLY A 29 0.34 -10.22 7.45
N LYS A 30 1.00 -11.29 7.90
CA LYS A 30 0.75 -12.68 7.42
C LYS A 30 -0.63 -13.17 7.84
N ILE A 31 -1.09 -12.75 9.00
CA ILE A 31 -2.46 -12.98 9.48
C ILE A 31 -3.08 -11.60 9.67
N TRP A 32 -4.04 -11.26 8.80
CA TRP A 32 -4.79 -10.01 8.91
C TRP A 32 -6.26 -10.28 8.62
N PHE A 33 -7.15 -9.88 9.53
CA PHE A 33 -8.57 -10.27 9.50
C PHE A 33 -9.46 -9.25 8.77
N VAL A 34 -8.87 -8.26 8.11
CA VAL A 34 -9.60 -7.13 7.50
C VAL A 34 -9.82 -7.33 5.99
N TYR A 35 -9.36 -8.43 5.40
CA TYR A 35 -9.56 -8.66 3.96
C TYR A 35 -11.04 -8.88 3.63
N PRO A 36 -11.61 -8.10 2.71
CA PRO A 36 -12.96 -8.33 2.21
C PRO A 36 -13.10 -9.75 1.63
N SER A 37 -14.31 -10.32 1.73
CA SER A 37 -14.58 -11.65 1.21
C SER A 37 -14.19 -11.76 -0.27
N THR A 38 -13.37 -12.75 -0.61
CA THR A 38 -12.96 -13.02 -1.99
C THR A 38 -14.09 -13.49 -2.87
N SER A 39 -15.16 -14.06 -2.30
CA SER A 39 -16.36 -14.42 -3.06
C SER A 39 -17.22 -13.20 -3.41
N GLN A 40 -17.23 -12.18 -2.56
CA GLN A 40 -18.00 -10.95 -2.78
C GLN A 40 -17.21 -9.91 -3.57
N TYR A 41 -15.88 -9.86 -3.37
CA TYR A 41 -14.96 -8.91 -4.00
C TYR A 41 -13.82 -9.68 -4.70
N PRO A 42 -14.11 -10.34 -5.84
CA PRO A 42 -13.13 -11.22 -6.51
C PRO A 42 -12.01 -10.46 -7.21
N ILE A 43 -12.24 -9.20 -7.60
CA ILE A 43 -11.22 -8.35 -8.22
C ILE A 43 -10.48 -7.61 -7.12
N ARG A 44 -9.20 -7.95 -6.93
CA ARG A 44 -8.35 -7.36 -5.90
C ARG A 44 -7.13 -6.71 -6.52
N GLY A 45 -6.60 -5.73 -5.83
CA GLY A 45 -5.39 -5.04 -6.21
C GLY A 45 -4.54 -4.70 -5.00
N ILE A 46 -3.35 -4.18 -5.28
CA ILE A 46 -2.45 -3.60 -4.30
C ILE A 46 -2.13 -2.17 -4.69
N ASP A 47 -1.78 -1.33 -3.74
CA ASP A 47 -1.09 -0.07 -3.99
C ASP A 47 0.35 -0.15 -3.45
N VAL A 48 1.29 0.51 -4.13
CA VAL A 48 2.71 0.48 -3.78
C VAL A 48 3.37 1.84 -3.99
N SER A 49 4.47 2.05 -3.28
CA SER A 49 5.31 3.25 -3.35
C SER A 49 6.78 2.88 -3.19
N ASN A 50 7.66 3.86 -3.04
CA ASN A 50 9.05 3.63 -2.63
C ASN A 50 9.19 2.92 -1.27
N HIS A 51 8.18 2.98 -0.38
CA HIS A 51 8.24 2.40 0.95
C HIS A 51 8.33 0.87 0.93
N GLN A 52 7.82 0.22 -0.12
CA GLN A 52 7.92 -1.23 -0.32
C GLN A 52 9.32 -1.67 -0.79
N GLY A 53 10.22 -0.74 -1.10
CA GLY A 53 11.55 -1.05 -1.63
C GLY A 53 11.50 -1.70 -3.01
N LYS A 54 12.44 -2.61 -3.28
CA LYS A 54 12.50 -3.34 -4.55
C LYS A 54 11.48 -4.49 -4.54
N ILE A 55 10.49 -4.40 -5.42
CA ILE A 55 9.46 -5.43 -5.59
C ILE A 55 9.92 -6.45 -6.65
N ASP A 56 9.88 -7.74 -6.29
CA ASP A 56 9.96 -8.82 -7.26
C ASP A 56 8.56 -9.12 -7.81
N TRP A 57 8.25 -8.49 -8.94
CA TRP A 57 6.96 -8.61 -9.61
C TRP A 57 6.63 -10.02 -10.10
N THR A 58 7.61 -10.92 -10.18
CA THR A 58 7.38 -12.33 -10.54
C THR A 58 6.80 -13.14 -9.38
N LEU A 59 7.00 -12.68 -8.14
CA LEU A 59 6.48 -13.30 -6.92
C LEU A 59 5.09 -12.77 -6.53
N VAL A 60 4.58 -11.73 -7.21
CA VAL A 60 3.24 -11.19 -6.96
C VAL A 60 2.20 -12.15 -7.56
N PRO A 61 1.30 -12.73 -6.74
CA PRO A 61 0.40 -13.79 -7.20
C PRO A 61 -0.71 -13.23 -8.09
N LYS A 62 -0.62 -13.47 -9.40
CA LYS A 62 -1.65 -13.05 -10.39
C LYS A 62 -3.02 -13.66 -10.17
N SER A 63 -3.09 -14.84 -9.55
CA SER A 63 -4.34 -15.48 -9.15
C SER A 63 -5.08 -14.70 -8.08
N GLU A 64 -4.39 -13.79 -7.39
CA GLU A 64 -4.93 -13.05 -6.26
C GLU A 64 -4.98 -11.55 -6.50
N ILE A 65 -4.05 -11.01 -7.29
CA ILE A 65 -3.89 -9.58 -7.57
C ILE A 65 -4.11 -9.34 -9.07
N SER A 66 -5.12 -8.56 -9.42
CA SER A 66 -5.48 -8.22 -10.80
C SER A 66 -4.93 -6.87 -11.24
N PHE A 67 -4.82 -5.90 -10.31
CA PHE A 67 -4.37 -4.55 -10.62
C PHE A 67 -3.44 -3.96 -9.56
N VAL A 68 -2.73 -2.91 -9.94
CA VAL A 68 -1.75 -2.22 -9.10
C VAL A 68 -1.92 -0.71 -9.26
N TYR A 69 -2.06 0.03 -8.15
CA TYR A 69 -1.86 1.47 -8.14
C TYR A 69 -0.45 1.80 -7.62
N ILE A 70 0.25 2.72 -8.28
CA ILE A 70 1.64 3.04 -7.95
C ILE A 70 1.75 4.52 -7.63
N LYS A 71 2.31 4.86 -6.47
CA LYS A 71 2.58 6.25 -6.09
C LYS A 71 3.47 6.87 -7.16
N ALA A 72 2.99 7.93 -7.79
CA ALA A 72 3.77 8.67 -8.77
C ALA A 72 4.37 9.92 -8.16
N THR A 73 3.55 10.67 -7.43
CA THR A 73 3.90 12.01 -6.96
C THR A 73 3.24 12.33 -5.62
N GLU A 74 3.80 13.31 -4.92
CA GLU A 74 3.25 13.89 -3.70
C GLU A 74 3.42 15.41 -3.76
N GLY A 75 2.35 16.15 -3.52
CA GLY A 75 2.39 17.61 -3.60
C GLY A 75 2.98 18.15 -4.91
N ARG A 76 3.64 19.30 -4.85
CA ARG A 76 4.05 20.02 -6.06
C ARG A 76 5.31 19.46 -6.76
N ASP A 77 6.22 18.84 -6.02
CA ASP A 77 7.58 18.58 -6.53
C ASP A 77 8.13 17.19 -6.18
N PHE A 78 7.52 16.46 -5.25
CA PHE A 78 7.98 15.12 -4.96
C PHE A 78 7.53 14.14 -6.05
N LYS A 79 8.49 13.38 -6.58
CA LYS A 79 8.28 12.25 -7.48
C LYS A 79 8.80 10.98 -6.82
N ASP A 80 7.99 9.95 -6.79
CA ASP A 80 8.37 8.68 -6.18
C ASP A 80 9.49 8.02 -7.00
N LYS A 81 10.64 7.78 -6.35
CA LYS A 81 11.85 7.25 -7.00
C LYS A 81 11.66 5.85 -7.58
N SER A 82 10.68 5.08 -7.09
CA SER A 82 10.37 3.73 -7.56
C SER A 82 9.29 3.71 -8.63
N PHE A 83 8.61 4.84 -8.91
CA PHE A 83 7.45 4.91 -9.80
C PHE A 83 7.71 4.27 -11.17
N HIS A 84 8.70 4.78 -11.94
CA HIS A 84 8.93 4.31 -13.30
C HIS A 84 9.36 2.83 -13.37
N LEU A 85 10.14 2.38 -12.38
CA LEU A 85 10.57 0.97 -12.31
C LEU A 85 9.35 0.08 -12.02
N ASN A 86 8.54 0.43 -11.03
CA ASN A 86 7.33 -0.31 -10.68
C ASN A 86 6.32 -0.29 -11.83
N TRP A 87 6.10 0.86 -12.48
CA TRP A 87 5.22 1.00 -13.65
C TRP A 87 5.60 0.02 -14.74
N LYS A 88 6.87 0.06 -15.18
CA LYS A 88 7.37 -0.80 -16.26
C LYS A 88 7.31 -2.28 -15.87
N LYS A 89 7.72 -2.63 -14.65
CA LYS A 89 7.82 -4.04 -14.22
C LYS A 89 6.45 -4.65 -13.92
N ALA A 90 5.51 -3.91 -13.35
CA ALA A 90 4.14 -4.37 -13.16
C ALA A 90 3.45 -4.62 -14.51
N LYS A 91 3.53 -3.68 -15.45
CA LYS A 91 2.98 -3.87 -16.81
C LYS A 91 3.63 -5.03 -17.55
N ALA A 92 4.96 -5.18 -17.47
CA ALA A 92 5.67 -6.31 -18.08
C ALA A 92 5.28 -7.67 -17.47
N ASN A 93 4.81 -7.68 -16.22
CA ASN A 93 4.23 -8.86 -15.58
C ASN A 93 2.71 -8.94 -15.81
N GLY A 94 2.11 -8.15 -16.70
CA GLY A 94 0.72 -8.30 -17.11
C GLY A 94 -0.32 -7.85 -16.08
N PHE A 95 0.05 -7.00 -15.12
CA PHE A 95 -0.91 -6.34 -14.24
C PHE A 95 -1.56 -5.14 -14.94
N PHE A 96 -2.83 -4.86 -14.63
CA PHE A 96 -3.42 -3.54 -14.93
C PHE A 96 -2.80 -2.50 -13.98
N VAL A 97 -2.30 -1.39 -14.51
CA VAL A 97 -1.54 -0.42 -13.72
C VAL A 97 -2.18 0.96 -13.75
N GLY A 98 -2.35 1.56 -12.58
CA GLY A 98 -2.72 2.96 -12.38
C GLY A 98 -1.67 3.71 -11.59
N ALA A 99 -1.72 5.03 -11.64
CA ALA A 99 -0.89 5.92 -10.85
C ALA A 99 -1.74 6.69 -9.86
N TYR A 100 -1.22 6.91 -8.65
CA TYR A 100 -1.85 7.81 -7.69
C TYR A 100 -0.97 9.00 -7.32
N HIS A 101 -1.62 10.11 -7.01
CA HIS A 101 -1.04 11.33 -6.48
C HIS A 101 -1.40 11.45 -4.99
N PHE A 102 -0.40 11.56 -4.12
CA PHE A 102 -0.64 11.87 -2.71
C PHE A 102 -0.86 13.37 -2.55
N PHE A 103 -2.10 13.78 -2.29
CA PHE A 103 -2.50 15.16 -2.23
C PHE A 103 -2.01 15.81 -0.93
N THR A 104 -1.58 17.06 -1.02
CA THR A 104 -1.22 17.89 0.13
C THR A 104 -2.12 19.12 0.18
N LEU A 105 -2.62 19.47 1.37
CA LEU A 105 -3.43 20.67 1.56
C LEU A 105 -2.60 21.97 1.47
N CYS A 106 -1.27 21.85 1.59
CA CYS A 106 -0.34 22.98 1.65
C CYS A 106 0.10 23.51 0.27
N LYS A 107 -0.49 23.01 -0.83
CA LYS A 107 -0.17 23.39 -2.22
C LYS A 107 -1.43 23.51 -3.06
N SER A 108 -1.38 24.32 -4.12
CA SER A 108 -2.54 24.45 -5.01
C SER A 108 -2.80 23.16 -5.78
N GLY A 109 -4.07 22.88 -6.10
CA GLY A 109 -4.42 21.72 -6.92
C GLY A 109 -3.78 21.77 -8.32
N LYS A 110 -3.59 22.96 -8.89
CA LYS A 110 -2.94 23.16 -10.19
C LYS A 110 -1.48 22.70 -10.17
N GLU A 111 -0.70 23.18 -9.21
CA GLU A 111 0.71 22.79 -9.03
C GLU A 111 0.88 21.28 -8.84
N GLN A 112 -0.04 20.67 -8.08
CA GLN A 112 -0.05 19.23 -7.83
C GLN A 112 -0.41 18.43 -9.09
N ALA A 113 -1.42 18.87 -9.84
CA ALA A 113 -1.79 18.26 -11.11
C ALA A 113 -0.66 18.35 -12.15
N GLU A 114 0.03 19.49 -12.24
CA GLU A 114 1.20 19.67 -13.10
C GLU A 114 2.33 18.67 -12.76
N ASN A 115 2.61 18.46 -11.47
CA ASN A 115 3.57 17.44 -11.02
C ASN A 115 3.17 16.04 -11.49
N PHE A 116 1.92 15.65 -11.26
CA PHE A 116 1.41 14.33 -11.63
C PHE A 116 1.45 14.12 -13.15
N ILE A 117 0.89 15.06 -13.93
CA ILE A 117 0.83 14.99 -15.39
C ILE A 117 2.23 14.95 -16.01
N SER A 118 3.21 15.68 -15.45
CA SER A 118 4.60 15.63 -15.93
C SER A 118 5.33 14.33 -15.61
N THR A 119 4.79 13.48 -14.74
CA THR A 119 5.45 12.27 -14.23
C THR A 119 4.83 10.99 -14.81
N VAL A 120 3.50 10.96 -14.95
CA VAL A 120 2.77 9.75 -15.37
C VAL A 120 2.64 9.72 -16.89
N PRO A 121 3.08 8.63 -17.57
CA PRO A 121 2.92 8.51 -19.02
C PRO A 121 1.43 8.36 -19.38
N LYS A 122 0.99 9.04 -20.44
CA LYS A 122 -0.36 8.91 -20.97
C LYS A 122 -0.45 7.66 -21.87
N GLU A 123 -1.01 6.59 -21.34
CA GLU A 123 -1.12 5.29 -22.01
C GLU A 123 -2.60 4.86 -22.06
N ILE A 124 -3.03 4.26 -23.18
CA ILE A 124 -4.45 3.89 -23.39
C ILE A 124 -4.90 2.73 -22.48
N ASP A 125 -3.94 1.92 -22.03
CA ASP A 125 -4.14 0.71 -21.24
C ASP A 125 -3.82 0.91 -19.74
N SER A 126 -3.57 2.15 -19.31
CA SER A 126 -3.45 2.47 -17.89
C SER A 126 -4.83 2.68 -17.25
N LEU A 127 -4.96 2.30 -15.97
CA LEU A 127 -6.13 2.62 -15.17
C LEU A 127 -6.26 4.14 -14.96
N PRO A 128 -7.47 4.64 -14.65
CA PRO A 128 -7.69 6.06 -14.37
C PRO A 128 -6.73 6.60 -13.27
N PRO A 129 -6.30 7.87 -13.37
CA PRO A 129 -5.48 8.47 -12.33
C PRO A 129 -6.27 8.60 -11.03
N VAL A 130 -5.60 8.39 -9.89
CA VAL A 130 -6.20 8.50 -8.55
C VAL A 130 -5.60 9.69 -7.81
N VAL A 131 -6.46 10.47 -7.13
CA VAL A 131 -6.05 11.43 -6.11
C VAL A 131 -6.26 10.78 -4.76
N ASP A 132 -5.17 10.59 -4.04
CA ASP A 132 -5.17 10.12 -2.66
C ASP A 132 -5.23 11.35 -1.74
N LEU A 133 -6.40 11.56 -1.14
CA LEU A 133 -6.69 12.69 -0.26
C LEU A 133 -6.93 12.18 1.15
N GLU A 134 -5.93 12.36 2.00
CA GLU A 134 -5.98 11.95 3.39
C GLU A 134 -5.36 13.01 4.32
N PHE A 135 -5.66 12.93 5.61
CA PHE A 135 -5.17 13.89 6.61
C PHE A 135 -3.76 13.58 7.12
N LEU A 136 -3.23 12.41 6.78
CA LEU A 136 -1.85 12.05 7.08
C LEU A 136 -0.94 12.64 6.00
N GLY A 137 0.34 12.88 6.32
CA GLY A 137 1.31 13.38 5.35
C GLY A 137 2.16 14.53 5.87
N ASN A 138 2.83 15.20 4.93
CA ASN A 138 3.80 16.26 5.22
C ASN A 138 3.19 17.63 5.54
N CYS A 139 1.88 17.78 5.38
CA CYS A 139 1.16 19.02 5.60
C CYS A 139 0.40 18.99 6.92
N LYS A 140 0.57 20.04 7.73
CA LYS A 140 -0.11 20.18 9.02
C LYS A 140 -1.44 20.94 8.91
N GLU A 141 -1.71 21.57 7.77
CA GLU A 141 -2.97 22.27 7.55
C GLU A 141 -4.13 21.28 7.52
N ARG A 142 -5.26 21.71 8.09
CA ARG A 142 -6.52 20.99 8.00
C ARG A 142 -7.59 22.01 7.69
N SER A 143 -8.29 21.82 6.58
CA SER A 143 -9.45 22.65 6.26
C SER A 143 -10.46 22.55 7.39
N SER A 144 -10.99 23.68 7.82
CA SER A 144 -12.10 23.71 8.77
C SER A 144 -13.38 23.32 8.03
N MET A 145 -14.40 22.80 8.72
CA MET A 145 -15.68 22.50 8.06
C MET A 145 -16.32 23.74 7.39
N LYS A 146 -15.99 24.95 7.87
CA LYS A 146 -16.48 26.20 7.29
C LYS A 146 -15.98 26.42 5.85
N ASP A 147 -14.84 25.82 5.52
CA ASP A 147 -14.21 25.94 4.20
C ASP A 147 -14.86 25.01 3.16
N VAL A 148 -15.68 24.04 3.61
CA VAL A 148 -16.33 23.03 2.75
C VAL A 148 -17.82 23.33 2.52
N SER A 149 -18.43 24.15 3.38
CA SER A 149 -19.89 24.37 3.42
C SER A 149 -20.41 25.51 2.53
N ASN A 150 -19.69 25.87 1.46
CA ASN A 150 -20.12 26.89 0.48
C ASN A 150 -20.70 26.27 -0.78
#